data_AF-A0A1E3WF47-F1
#
_entry.id   AF-A0A1E3WF47-F1
#
_cell.length_a   1.000
_cell.length_b   1.000
_cell.length_c   1.000
_cell.angle_alpha   90.00
_cell.angle_beta   90.00
_cell.angle_gamma   90.00
#
_symmetry.space_group_name_H-M   'P 1'
#
loop_
_entity.id
_entity.type
_entity.pdbx_description
1 polymer ?
#
loop_
_entity_poly.entity_id
_entity_poly.type
_entity_poly.pdbx_seq_one_letter_code
_entity_poly.pdbx_strand_id
1 'polypeptide(L)'
;MEHGFLAQEFDNGVPFVVQPKSEAWLLCALKKGYQHCAALEERSGNDDSPCSLKAELEEHLGESVTREKLNELVDEGQIDLAQITDMKSMIDFQESMKEVLGRMLGMPVE
;
A
#
# COMPACT_ATOMS: atom_id res chain seq x y z
N MET A 1 7.74 11.24 7.92
CA MET A 1 8.15 12.00 6.72
C MET A 1 6.88 12.59 6.13
N GLU A 2 6.29 13.59 6.78
CA GLU A 2 4.90 14.04 6.48
C GLU A 2 4.83 15.44 5.90
N HIS A 3 5.92 16.22 5.97
CA HIS A 3 5.90 17.64 5.59
C HIS A 3 6.64 17.97 4.29
N GLY A 4 7.01 16.96 3.49
CA GLY A 4 7.79 17.18 2.26
C GLY A 4 7.07 18.09 1.26
N PHE A 5 5.79 17.84 1.01
CA PHE A 5 4.96 18.65 0.11
C PHE A 5 4.65 20.04 0.69
N LEU A 6 4.35 20.11 1.99
CA LEU A 6 4.14 21.39 2.69
C LEU A 6 5.38 22.29 2.62
N ALA A 7 6.58 21.71 2.77
CA ALA A 7 7.85 22.44 2.65
C ALA A 7 8.13 22.94 1.23
N GLN A 8 7.36 22.50 0.22
CA GLN A 8 7.42 22.95 -1.17
C GLN A 8 6.17 23.75 -1.57
N GLU A 9 5.35 24.16 -0.61
CA GLU A 9 4.10 24.90 -0.83
C GLU A 9 3.16 24.17 -1.81
N PHE A 10 3.19 22.82 -1.77
CA PHE A 10 2.38 21.97 -2.64
C PHE A 10 1.25 21.30 -1.86
N ASP A 11 0.07 21.93 -1.89
CA ASP A 11 -1.09 21.50 -1.09
C ASP A 11 -1.78 20.22 -1.62
N ASN A 12 -1.45 19.76 -2.82
CA ASN A 12 -2.08 18.61 -3.47
C ASN A 12 -1.19 17.36 -3.46
N GLY A 13 -0.17 17.33 -2.61
CA GLY A 13 0.70 16.18 -2.46
C GLY A 13 0.09 15.14 -1.53
N VAL A 14 0.12 13.87 -1.94
CA VAL A 14 -0.24 12.73 -1.09
C VAL A 14 1.05 12.02 -0.68
N PRO A 15 1.43 12.03 0.61
CA PRO A 15 2.61 11.31 1.07
C PRO A 15 2.37 9.80 0.99
N PHE A 16 3.23 9.08 0.25
CA PHE A 16 3.19 7.63 0.15
C PHE A 16 4.07 7.01 1.25
N VAL A 17 3.53 6.92 2.47
CA VAL A 17 4.25 6.40 3.66
C VAL A 17 3.77 4.98 3.96
N VAL A 18 4.39 4.01 3.30
CA VAL A 18 4.14 2.58 3.54
C VAL A 18 4.82 2.10 4.83
N GLN A 19 4.19 1.17 5.55
CA GLN A 19 4.74 0.55 6.76
C GLN A 19 4.68 -0.98 6.67
N PRO A 20 5.81 -1.69 6.81
CA PRO A 20 7.18 -1.20 6.65
C PRO A 20 7.56 -0.93 5.18
N LYS A 21 6.79 -1.49 4.22
CA LYS A 21 6.94 -1.35 2.76
C LYS A 21 5.68 -1.83 2.04
N SER A 22 5.55 -1.50 0.75
CA SER A 22 4.38 -1.80 -0.09
C SER A 22 3.99 -3.29 -0.12
N GLU A 23 4.95 -4.18 0.01
CA GLU A 23 4.75 -5.63 -0.03
C GLU A 23 3.87 -6.12 1.13
N ALA A 24 3.79 -5.38 2.23
CA ALA A 24 2.84 -5.65 3.31
C ALA A 24 1.38 -5.51 2.81
N TRP A 25 1.09 -4.47 2.02
CA TRP A 25 -0.23 -4.28 1.41
C TRP A 25 -0.52 -5.36 0.36
N LEU A 26 0.46 -5.72 -0.46
CA LEU A 26 0.31 -6.76 -1.48
C LEU A 26 0.04 -8.14 -0.87
N LEU A 27 0.75 -8.48 0.22
CA LEU A 27 0.50 -9.70 0.98
C LEU A 27 -0.86 -9.69 1.68
N CYS A 28 -1.34 -8.52 2.09
CA CYS A 28 -2.70 -8.39 2.61
C CYS A 28 -3.74 -8.79 1.55
N ALA A 29 -3.61 -8.25 0.34
CA ALA A 29 -4.51 -8.55 -0.77
C ALA A 29 -4.45 -10.04 -1.18
N LEU A 30 -3.25 -10.52 -1.51
CA LEU A 30 -3.07 -11.81 -2.17
C LEU A 30 -3.09 -12.99 -1.19
N LYS A 31 -2.36 -12.89 -0.08
CA LYS A 31 -2.15 -14.01 0.84
C LYS A 31 -3.19 -14.07 1.95
N LYS A 32 -3.70 -12.91 2.37
CA LYS A 32 -4.60 -12.78 3.52
C LYS A 32 -6.06 -12.54 3.15
N GLY A 33 -6.35 -12.28 1.88
CA GLY A 33 -7.72 -11.96 1.43
C GLY A 33 -8.31 -10.76 2.18
N TYR A 34 -7.48 -9.73 2.41
CA TYR A 34 -7.87 -8.48 3.08
C TYR A 34 -8.23 -8.62 4.58
N GLN A 35 -7.79 -9.68 5.24
CA GLN A 35 -8.10 -9.93 6.65
C GLN A 35 -6.87 -10.15 7.53
N HIS A 36 -6.89 -9.55 8.72
CA HIS A 36 -5.85 -9.72 9.74
C HIS A 36 -4.46 -9.29 9.24
N CYS A 37 -4.40 -8.15 8.53
CA CYS A 37 -3.20 -7.66 7.87
C CYS A 37 -2.37 -6.71 8.72
N ALA A 38 -2.93 -6.13 9.80
CA ALA A 38 -2.22 -5.24 10.72
C ALA A 38 -0.84 -5.78 11.16
N ALA A 39 -0.74 -7.09 11.40
CA ALA A 39 0.51 -7.74 11.81
C ALA A 39 1.64 -7.69 10.76
N LEU A 40 1.32 -7.42 9.49
CA LEU A 40 2.32 -7.22 8.43
C LEU A 40 3.05 -5.88 8.58
N GLU A 41 2.42 -4.87 9.21
CA GLU A 41 3.03 -3.55 9.44
C GLU A 41 4.13 -3.58 10.52
N GLU A 42 4.09 -4.57 11.41
CA GLU A 42 5.05 -4.77 12.49
C GLU A 42 6.33 -5.52 12.04
N ARG A 43 6.41 -5.91 10.77
CA ARG A 43 7.53 -6.69 10.24
C ARG A 43 8.68 -5.79 9.79
N SER A 44 9.82 -6.43 9.53
CA SER A 44 10.97 -5.73 8.95
C SER A 44 10.71 -5.36 7.48
N GLY A 45 11.05 -4.13 7.11
CA GLY A 45 11.12 -3.69 5.72
C GLY A 45 12.44 -4.03 5.03
N ASN A 46 13.38 -4.70 5.72
CA ASN A 46 14.67 -5.06 5.16
C ASN A 46 14.55 -6.34 4.32
N ASP A 47 14.96 -6.27 3.05
CA ASP A 47 14.98 -7.41 2.13
C ASP A 47 15.98 -8.49 2.55
N ASP A 48 17.04 -8.11 3.28
CA ASP A 48 18.03 -9.04 3.85
C ASP A 48 17.56 -9.71 5.15
N SER A 49 16.35 -9.41 5.63
CA SER A 49 15.82 -10.09 6.81
C SER A 49 15.48 -11.56 6.48
N PRO A 50 15.66 -12.51 7.42
CA PRO A 50 15.44 -13.93 7.17
C PRO A 50 13.98 -14.27 6.81
N CYS A 51 13.05 -13.37 7.12
CA CYS A 51 11.63 -13.49 6.77
C CYS A 51 11.18 -12.20 6.07
N SER A 52 11.85 -11.82 4.98
CA SER A 52 11.51 -10.60 4.24
C SER A 52 10.14 -10.72 3.55
N LEU A 53 9.39 -9.60 3.52
CA LEU A 53 8.07 -9.54 2.88
C LEU A 53 8.15 -9.81 1.37
N LYS A 54 9.26 -9.40 0.73
CA LYS A 54 9.47 -9.62 -0.70
C LYS A 54 9.61 -11.11 -1.02
N ALA A 55 10.45 -11.83 -0.29
CA ALA A 55 10.62 -13.27 -0.49
C ALA A 55 9.32 -14.04 -0.25
N GLU A 56 8.55 -13.64 0.77
CA GLU A 56 7.24 -14.26 1.03
C GLU A 56 6.21 -13.99 -0.07
N LEU A 57 6.24 -12.81 -0.68
CA LEU A 57 5.37 -12.48 -1.80
C LEU A 57 5.75 -13.29 -3.05
N GLU A 58 7.04 -13.43 -3.34
CA GLU A 58 7.54 -14.29 -4.43
C GLU A 58 7.19 -15.77 -4.19
N GLU A 59 7.33 -16.26 -2.95
CA GLU A 59 6.92 -17.62 -2.58
C GLU A 59 5.42 -17.84 -2.78
N HIS A 60 4.59 -16.86 -2.40
CA HIS A 60 3.15 -16.94 -2.56
C HIS A 60 2.71 -16.98 -4.02
N LEU A 61 3.36 -16.21 -4.89
CA LEU A 61 3.07 -16.20 -6.33
C LEU A 61 3.72 -17.38 -7.08
N GLY A 62 4.74 -18.02 -6.50
CA GLY A 62 5.51 -19.08 -7.15
C GLY A 62 6.42 -18.56 -8.28
N GLU A 63 6.58 -17.24 -8.40
CA GLU A 63 7.37 -16.55 -9.41
C GLU A 63 7.90 -15.21 -8.89
N SER A 64 8.82 -14.60 -9.63
CA SER A 64 9.38 -13.28 -9.28
C SER A 64 8.31 -12.19 -9.33
N VAL A 65 8.30 -11.30 -8.33
CA VAL A 65 7.38 -10.15 -8.29
C VAL A 65 7.90 -9.06 -9.22
N THR A 66 7.42 -9.08 -10.46
CA THR A 66 7.71 -8.02 -11.46
C THR A 66 6.60 -6.98 -11.49
N ARG A 67 6.90 -5.83 -12.08
CA ARG A 67 5.90 -4.78 -12.31
C ARG A 67 4.77 -5.29 -13.21
N GLU A 68 5.12 -6.01 -14.27
CA GLU A 68 4.19 -6.58 -15.23
C GLU A 68 3.23 -7.53 -14.51
N LYS A 69 3.75 -8.41 -13.65
CA LYS A 69 2.93 -9.34 -12.88
C LYS A 69 1.99 -8.63 -11.91
N LEU A 70 2.47 -7.62 -11.19
CA LEU A 70 1.62 -6.86 -10.26
C LEU A 70 0.49 -6.13 -11.00
N ASN A 71 0.78 -5.58 -12.19
CA ASN A 71 -0.25 -4.94 -13.00
C ASN A 71 -1.28 -5.96 -13.50
N GLU A 72 -0.85 -7.13 -13.97
CA GLU A 72 -1.78 -8.21 -14.36
C GLU A 72 -2.71 -8.60 -13.21
N LEU A 73 -2.18 -8.75 -11.99
CA LEU A 73 -2.99 -9.09 -10.80
C LEU A 73 -3.99 -7.99 -10.42
N VAL A 74 -3.66 -6.71 -10.68
CA VAL A 74 -4.61 -5.59 -10.51
C VAL A 74 -5.68 -5.63 -11.59
N ASP A 75 -5.29 -5.82 -12.86
CA ASP A 75 -6.20 -5.86 -14.01
C ASP A 75 -7.18 -7.05 -13.92
N GLU A 76 -6.74 -8.18 -13.36
CA GLU A 76 -7.55 -9.37 -13.10
C GLU A 76 -8.44 -9.23 -11.84
N GLY A 77 -8.32 -8.13 -11.09
CA GLY A 77 -9.08 -7.89 -9.86
C GLY A 77 -8.63 -8.73 -8.67
N GLN A 78 -7.46 -9.36 -8.73
CA GLN A 78 -6.88 -10.10 -7.60
C GLN A 78 -6.29 -9.16 -6.55
N ILE A 79 -5.84 -7.97 -6.98
CA ILE A 79 -5.36 -6.90 -6.09
C ILE A 79 -6.29 -5.70 -6.21
N ASP A 80 -6.94 -5.37 -5.11
CA ASP A 80 -7.70 -4.14 -4.91
C ASP A 80 -7.29 -3.52 -3.58
N LEU A 81 -6.35 -2.58 -3.63
CA LEU A 81 -5.81 -1.93 -2.44
C LEU A 81 -6.87 -1.12 -1.67
N ALA A 82 -8.00 -0.77 -2.30
CA ALA A 82 -9.09 -0.08 -1.62
C ALA A 82 -9.79 -0.97 -0.57
N GLN A 83 -9.70 -2.30 -0.71
CA GLN A 83 -10.31 -3.25 0.23
C GLN A 83 -9.52 -3.43 1.53
N ILE A 84 -8.29 -2.91 1.60
CA ILE A 84 -7.48 -2.99 2.82
C ILE A 84 -7.99 -1.93 3.81
N THR A 85 -8.64 -2.38 4.89
CA THR A 85 -9.25 -1.52 5.91
C THR A 85 -8.69 -1.70 7.32
N ASP A 86 -7.67 -2.56 7.50
CA ASP A 86 -7.13 -2.91 8.82
C ASP A 86 -5.61 -2.69 8.93
N MET A 87 -5.03 -1.93 8.00
CA MET A 87 -3.62 -1.52 8.01
C MET A 87 -3.54 0.00 8.11
N LYS A 88 -2.88 0.53 9.15
CA LYS A 88 -2.89 1.97 9.45
C LYS A 88 -2.27 2.78 8.32
N SER A 89 -1.14 2.31 7.75
CA SER A 89 -0.46 3.04 6.66
C SER A 89 -1.31 3.14 5.41
N MET A 90 -2.15 2.13 5.11
CA MET A 90 -3.08 2.20 3.99
C MET A 90 -4.24 3.14 4.28
N ILE A 91 -4.82 3.08 5.48
CA ILE A 91 -5.92 3.96 5.87
C ILE A 91 -5.47 5.42 5.78
N ASP A 92 -4.32 5.76 6.39
CA ASP A 92 -3.76 7.11 6.36
C ASP A 92 -3.52 7.59 4.90
N PHE A 93 -3.05 6.69 4.03
CA PHE A 93 -2.85 6.97 2.61
C PHE A 93 -4.18 7.22 1.87
N GLN A 94 -5.19 6.37 2.08
CA GLN A 94 -6.52 6.52 1.48
C GLN A 94 -7.20 7.82 1.93
N GLU A 95 -7.14 8.15 3.22
CA GLU A 95 -7.66 9.41 3.76
C GLU A 95 -6.96 10.61 3.13
N SER A 96 -5.63 10.59 3.07
CA SER A 96 -4.85 11.65 2.42
C SER A 96 -5.20 11.82 0.94
N MET A 97 -5.41 10.71 0.21
CA MET A 97 -5.87 10.77 -1.18
C MET A 97 -7.27 11.38 -1.30
N LYS A 98 -8.23 10.94 -0.48
CA LYS A 98 -9.61 11.44 -0.49
C LYS A 98 -9.65 12.94 -0.20
N GLU A 99 -8.86 13.42 0.75
CA GLU A 99 -8.75 14.85 1.04
C GLU A 99 -8.21 15.65 -0.15
N VAL A 100 -7.13 15.18 -0.78
CA VAL A 100 -6.52 15.84 -1.94
C VAL A 100 -7.48 15.85 -3.13
N LEU A 101 -8.08 14.71 -3.45
CA LEU A 101 -9.08 14.62 -4.51
C LEU A 101 -10.29 15.51 -4.20
N GLY A 102 -10.73 15.55 -2.95
CA GLY A 102 -11.85 16.39 -2.54
C GLY A 102 -11.58 17.89 -2.73
N ARG A 103 -10.35 18.34 -2.43
CA ARG A 103 -9.90 19.70 -2.74
C ARG A 103 -9.88 19.97 -4.25
N MET A 104 -9.34 19.04 -5.04
CA MET A 104 -9.18 19.20 -6.49
C MET A 104 -10.52 19.18 -7.24
N LEU A 105 -11.47 18.36 -6.79
CA LEU A 105 -12.78 18.21 -7.42
C LEU A 105 -13.82 19.22 -6.90
N GLY A 106 -13.53 19.90 -5.77
CA GLY A 106 -14.47 20.82 -5.13
C GLY A 106 -15.66 20.12 -4.46
N MET A 107 -15.55 18.82 -4.19
CA MET A 107 -16.56 18.01 -3.51
C MET A 107 -15.93 16.86 -2.74
N PRO A 108 -16.50 16.40 -1.61
CA PRO A 108 -15.97 15.25 -0.87
C PRO A 108 -15.91 13.97 -1.70
N VAL A 109 -14.90 13.13 -1.47
CA VAL A 109 -14.76 11.78 -2.04
C VAL A 109 -14.94 10.75 -0.93
N GLU A 110 -15.86 9.80 -1.14
CA GLU A 110 -16.18 8.73 -0.18
C GLU A 110 -15.21 7.55 -0.21
#